data_AF-A0A4R0K2G8-F1
#
_entry.id   AF-A0A4R0K2G8-F1
#
_cell.length_a   1.000
_cell.length_b   1.000
_cell.length_c   1.000
_cell.angle_alpha   90.00
_cell.angle_beta   90.00
_cell.angle_gamma   90.00
#
_symmetry.space_group_name_H-M   'P 1'
#
loop_
_entity.id
_entity.type
_entity.pdbx_description
1 polymer ?
#
loop_
_entity_poly.entity_id
_entity_poly.type
_entity_poly.pdbx_seq_one_letter_code
_entity_poly.pdbx_strand_id
1 'polypeptide(L)'
;MTAHNSGDHRRDGVEWVQLWDGRRWPGRVRGGLPEFRFGQAPSGLSTRRQLRERGLSRGGQEPFARLTWKWDQRFAWLYVDERARAKRVPSDKQRAAVTKALAARKVCAECGPVDQFVRTTDRLCGDCHAAGVTPTEGGTAGWRTVHAWQDEAADDDTEHNARTDASAAAKRAAAALTRTTDRLDSPRTRTHQTARDEELTRWHADDETARIATAQTNSEDLNDTSWSERGVA
;
A
#
# COMPACT_ATOMS: atom_id res chain seq x y z
N MET A 1 -17.60 -9.98 50.18
CA MET A 1 -16.97 -8.75 49.66
C MET A 1 -15.56 -9.11 49.22
N THR A 2 -15.38 -9.46 47.95
CA THR A 2 -14.12 -9.95 47.39
C THR A 2 -13.29 -8.75 46.95
N ALA A 3 -12.26 -8.41 47.72
CA ALA A 3 -11.35 -7.32 47.41
C ALA A 3 -10.59 -7.66 46.11
N HIS A 4 -10.76 -6.83 45.09
CA HIS A 4 -10.01 -6.87 43.86
C HIS A 4 -8.57 -6.47 44.17
N ASN A 5 -7.65 -7.42 44.06
CA ASN A 5 -6.23 -7.16 44.26
C ASN A 5 -5.66 -6.53 42.98
N SER A 6 -5.86 -5.22 42.84
CA SER A 6 -5.17 -4.38 41.85
C SER A 6 -3.71 -4.21 42.28
N GLY A 7 -2.91 -5.24 42.03
CA GLY A 7 -1.49 -5.27 42.33
C GLY A 7 -0.70 -4.40 41.36
N ASP A 8 -0.13 -3.32 41.90
CA ASP A 8 0.81 -2.40 41.28
C ASP A 8 2.06 -3.14 40.70
N HIS A 9 2.14 -3.30 39.37
CA HIS A 9 3.27 -3.93 38.65
C HIS A 9 4.55 -3.06 38.57
N ARG A 10 4.75 -2.09 39.47
CA ARG A 10 5.87 -1.12 39.36
C ARG A 10 7.22 -1.60 39.92
N ARG A 11 7.37 -2.86 40.31
CA ARG A 11 8.64 -3.38 40.86
C ARG A 11 8.98 -4.77 40.31
N ASP A 12 9.22 -4.85 39.01
CA ASP A 12 9.89 -6.02 38.47
C ASP A 12 11.40 -5.85 38.68
N GLY A 13 11.97 -6.78 39.45
CA GLY A 13 13.40 -6.89 39.65
C GLY A 13 14.15 -6.99 38.32
N VAL A 14 15.36 -6.44 38.30
CA VAL A 14 16.29 -6.64 37.20
C VAL A 14 16.65 -8.13 37.19
N GLU A 15 16.13 -8.87 36.22
CA GLU A 15 16.50 -10.27 36.01
C GLU A 15 17.77 -10.31 35.16
N TRP A 16 18.73 -11.14 35.55
CA TRP A 16 19.99 -11.27 34.82
C TRP A 16 19.83 -12.32 33.73
N VAL A 17 19.67 -11.86 32.49
CA VAL A 17 19.56 -12.75 31.32
C VAL A 17 20.93 -13.09 30.77
N GLN A 18 21.12 -14.34 30.33
CA GLN A 18 22.33 -14.76 29.63
C GLN A 18 22.19 -14.48 28.13
N LEU A 19 23.19 -13.83 27.55
CA LEU A 19 23.28 -13.53 26.12
C LEU A 19 23.86 -14.72 25.33
N TRP A 20 23.79 -14.66 24.00
CA TRP A 20 24.28 -15.71 23.09
C TRP A 20 25.79 -15.96 23.19
N ASP A 21 26.55 -14.98 23.70
CA ASP A 21 28.00 -15.00 23.88
C ASP A 21 28.42 -15.28 25.33
N GLY A 22 27.47 -15.65 26.20
CA GLY A 22 27.72 -15.96 27.60
C GLY A 22 27.75 -14.75 28.54
N ARG A 23 27.69 -13.51 28.03
CA ARG A 23 27.56 -12.31 28.89
C ARG A 23 26.24 -12.34 29.66
N ARG A 24 26.25 -11.81 30.89
CA ARG A 24 25.02 -11.56 31.66
C ARG A 24 24.62 -10.09 31.51
N TRP A 25 23.35 -9.82 31.25
CA TRP A 25 22.85 -8.47 31.03
C TRP A 25 21.56 -8.23 31.84
N PRO A 26 21.34 -7.02 32.37
CA PRO A 26 20.08 -6.67 33.01
C PRO A 26 18.94 -6.67 32.01
N GLY A 27 17.88 -7.42 32.28
CA GLY A 27 16.72 -7.53 31.42
C GLY A 27 15.53 -8.13 32.14
N ARG A 28 14.53 -8.53 31.36
CA ARG A 28 13.36 -9.29 31.81
C ARG A 28 13.26 -10.54 30.96
N VAL A 29 12.61 -11.59 31.44
CA VAL A 29 12.24 -12.72 30.60
C VAL A 29 10.74 -12.68 30.37
N ARG A 30 10.30 -12.68 29.10
CA ARG A 30 8.89 -12.83 28.75
C ARG A 30 8.72 -13.93 27.71
N GLY A 31 7.89 -14.94 28.04
CA GLY A 31 7.62 -16.05 27.15
C GLY A 31 8.87 -16.85 26.78
N GLY A 32 9.82 -16.98 27.71
CA GLY A 32 11.08 -17.70 27.50
C GLY A 32 12.15 -16.93 26.71
N LEU A 33 11.86 -15.70 26.27
CA LEU A 33 12.82 -14.85 25.55
C LEU A 33 13.23 -13.65 26.43
N PRO A 34 14.52 -13.27 26.41
CA PRO A 34 14.98 -12.01 26.96
C PRO A 34 14.22 -10.81 26.36
N GLU A 35 13.87 -9.86 27.21
CA GLU A 35 13.17 -8.63 26.90
C GLU A 35 13.95 -7.44 27.45
N PHE A 36 14.23 -6.48 26.58
CA PHE A 36 14.94 -5.25 26.89
C PHE A 36 14.05 -4.04 26.60
N ARG A 37 14.14 -3.01 27.44
CA ARG A 37 13.50 -1.72 27.15
C ARG A 37 14.30 -0.93 26.13
N PHE A 38 13.67 0.07 25.52
CA PHE A 38 14.34 1.02 24.65
C PHE A 38 15.61 1.59 25.31
N GLY A 39 16.73 1.55 24.59
CA GLY A 39 18.04 2.00 25.08
C GLY A 39 18.76 1.03 26.03
N GLN A 40 18.14 -0.07 26.44
CA GLN A 40 18.74 -1.06 27.37
C GLN A 40 19.25 -2.32 26.66
N ALA A 41 19.04 -2.47 25.35
CA ALA A 41 19.52 -3.63 24.61
C ALA A 41 21.06 -3.61 24.50
N PRO A 42 21.73 -4.75 24.78
CA PRO A 42 23.18 -4.86 24.67
C PRO A 42 23.67 -4.74 23.22
N SER A 43 24.95 -4.39 23.06
CA SER A 43 25.63 -4.41 21.76
C SER A 43 25.72 -5.83 21.19
N GLY A 44 25.63 -5.94 19.87
CA GLY A 44 25.61 -7.23 19.15
C GLY A 44 24.21 -7.77 18.86
N LEU A 45 23.16 -7.07 19.33
CA LEU A 45 21.78 -7.30 18.92
C LEU A 45 21.28 -6.15 18.04
N SER A 46 20.67 -6.51 16.91
CA SER A 46 20.01 -5.56 16.03
C SER A 46 18.60 -5.97 15.67
N THR A 47 17.74 -4.96 15.48
CA THR A 47 16.42 -5.16 14.89
C THR A 47 16.55 -5.52 13.41
N ARG A 48 15.49 -6.13 12.84
CA ARG A 48 15.44 -6.42 11.40
C ARG A 48 15.67 -5.19 10.52
N ARG A 49 15.24 -4.01 10.98
CA ARG A 49 15.44 -2.74 10.26
C ARG A 49 16.91 -2.33 10.26
N GLN A 50 17.55 -2.35 11.43
CA GLN A 50 18.97 -2.04 11.58
C GLN A 50 19.87 -3.00 10.78
N LEU A 51 19.54 -4.30 10.76
CA LEU A 51 20.25 -5.25 9.88
C LEU A 51 20.11 -4.87 8.40
N ARG A 52 18.90 -4.50 7.96
CA ARG A 52 18.65 -4.09 6.56
C ARG A 52 19.42 -2.84 6.17
N GLU A 53 19.53 -1.86 7.07
CA GLU A 53 20.33 -0.63 6.87
C GLU A 53 21.81 -0.97 6.66
N ARG A 54 22.32 -2.01 7.33
CA ARG A 54 23.69 -2.53 7.17
C ARG A 54 23.85 -3.49 5.98
N GLY A 55 22.84 -3.67 5.13
CA GLY A 55 22.90 -4.64 4.03
C GLY A 55 22.86 -6.12 4.47
N LEU A 56 22.50 -6.37 5.73
CA LEU A 56 22.40 -7.69 6.32
C LEU A 56 20.95 -8.20 6.34
N SER A 57 20.84 -9.51 6.44
CA SER A 57 19.60 -10.26 6.64
C SER A 57 19.74 -11.12 7.89
N ARG A 58 18.61 -11.55 8.46
CA ARG A 58 18.59 -12.38 9.67
C ARG A 58 19.28 -13.75 9.50
N GLY A 59 19.63 -14.15 8.27
CA GLY A 59 20.32 -15.41 8.04
C GLY A 59 19.52 -16.69 8.37
N GLY A 60 18.20 -16.57 8.57
CA GLY A 60 17.33 -17.70 8.96
C GLY A 60 17.22 -17.93 10.47
N GLN A 61 17.88 -17.12 11.30
CA GLN A 61 17.84 -17.30 12.75
C GLN A 61 16.49 -16.90 13.36
N GLU A 62 16.12 -17.59 14.43
CA GLU A 62 15.02 -17.22 15.30
C GLU A 62 15.36 -15.95 16.11
N PRO A 63 14.35 -15.15 16.53
CA PRO A 63 14.57 -14.01 17.40
C PRO A 63 15.27 -14.43 18.70
N PHE A 64 16.31 -13.69 19.08
CA PHE A 64 17.00 -13.94 20.36
C PHE A 64 16.30 -13.22 21.52
N ALA A 65 15.84 -11.99 21.28
CA ALA A 65 15.25 -11.17 22.32
C ALA A 65 14.16 -10.24 21.77
N ARG A 66 13.40 -9.62 22.67
CA ARG A 66 12.37 -8.63 22.36
C ARG A 66 12.81 -7.26 22.87
N LEU A 67 12.72 -6.24 22.03
CA LEU A 67 12.86 -4.84 22.41
C LEU A 67 11.46 -4.25 22.59
N THR A 68 11.12 -3.73 23.77
CA THR A 68 9.82 -3.07 24.01
C THR A 68 9.97 -1.58 24.31
N TRP A 69 8.96 -0.81 23.90
CA TRP A 69 8.88 0.62 24.18
C TRP A 69 7.43 1.09 24.19
N LYS A 70 7.22 2.36 24.59
CA LYS A 70 5.89 2.98 24.76
C LYS A 70 5.02 2.13 25.70
N TRP A 71 5.50 1.88 26.91
CA TRP A 71 4.82 1.06 27.93
C TRP A 71 4.38 -0.32 27.39
N ASP A 72 5.31 -1.03 26.74
CA ASP A 72 5.07 -2.35 26.12
C ASP A 72 4.01 -2.39 24.99
N GLN A 73 3.51 -1.25 24.51
CA GLN A 73 2.58 -1.21 23.36
C GLN A 73 3.25 -1.54 22.03
N ARG A 74 4.56 -1.31 21.93
CA ARG A 74 5.33 -1.57 20.72
C ARG A 74 6.51 -2.46 21.05
N PHE A 75 6.80 -3.36 20.13
CA PHE A 75 7.94 -4.24 20.24
C PHE A 75 8.63 -4.47 18.89
N ALA A 76 9.89 -4.88 18.96
CA ALA A 76 10.67 -5.34 17.84
C ALA A 76 11.48 -6.57 18.23
N TRP A 77 11.66 -7.47 17.27
CA TRP A 77 12.55 -8.62 17.45
C TRP A 77 14.01 -8.20 17.29
N LEU A 78 14.83 -8.68 18.22
CA LEU A 78 16.27 -8.54 18.22
C LEU A 78 16.92 -9.84 17.73
N TYR A 79 17.94 -9.66 16.90
CA TYR A 79 18.66 -10.71 16.21
C TYR A 79 20.15 -10.54 16.50
N VAL A 80 20.88 -11.66 16.60
CA VAL A 80 22.32 -11.64 16.82
C VAL A 80 23.02 -11.21 15.53
N ASP A 81 23.86 -10.18 15.63
CA ASP A 81 24.57 -9.59 14.50
C ASP A 81 25.57 -10.59 13.87
N GLU A 82 26.28 -11.36 14.69
CA GLU A 82 27.28 -12.36 14.24
C GLU A 82 26.68 -13.48 13.39
N ARG A 83 25.40 -13.79 13.60
CA ARG A 83 24.66 -14.82 12.85
C ARG A 83 23.93 -14.23 11.63
N ALA A 84 23.96 -12.91 11.47
CA ALA A 84 23.38 -12.26 10.32
C ALA A 84 24.18 -12.60 9.05
N ARG A 85 23.49 -12.62 7.92
CA ARG A 85 24.11 -12.94 6.61
C ARG A 85 23.89 -11.80 5.65
N ALA A 86 24.86 -11.55 4.77
CA ALA A 86 24.72 -10.59 3.68
C ALA A 86 23.38 -10.81 2.95
N LYS A 87 22.65 -9.72 2.72
CA LYS A 87 21.38 -9.77 2.01
C LYS A 87 21.64 -10.21 0.56
N ARG A 88 20.89 -11.20 0.09
CA ARG A 88 20.97 -11.65 -1.32
C ARG A 88 20.52 -10.51 -2.24
N VAL A 89 21.33 -10.23 -3.26
CA VAL A 89 21.00 -9.30 -4.34
C VAL A 89 20.32 -10.10 -5.45
N PRO A 90 19.11 -9.70 -5.90
CA PRO A 90 18.44 -10.39 -7.00
C PRO A 90 19.22 -10.21 -8.31
N SER A 91 19.29 -11.27 -9.12
CA SER A 91 19.90 -11.20 -10.45
C SER A 91 19.04 -10.40 -11.43
N ASP A 92 19.62 -10.00 -12.56
CA ASP A 92 18.93 -9.21 -13.59
C ASP A 92 17.71 -9.94 -14.14
N LYS A 93 17.84 -11.26 -14.37
CA LYS A 93 16.73 -12.12 -14.78
C LYS A 93 15.60 -12.14 -13.74
N GLN A 94 15.95 -12.17 -12.45
CA GLN A 94 14.96 -12.11 -11.37
C GLN A 94 14.27 -10.74 -11.30
N ARG A 95 15.03 -9.65 -11.49
CA ARG A 95 14.48 -8.29 -11.55
C ARG A 95 13.54 -8.11 -12.73
N ALA A 96 13.90 -8.62 -13.91
CA ALA A 96 13.06 -8.62 -15.10
C ALA A 96 11.78 -9.44 -14.88
N ALA A 97 11.88 -10.64 -14.29
CA ALA A 97 10.72 -11.47 -13.96
C ALA A 97 9.75 -10.78 -12.99
N VAL A 98 10.26 -10.13 -11.94
CA VAL A 98 9.44 -9.34 -11.00
C VAL A 98 8.79 -8.17 -11.72
N THR A 99 9.51 -7.47 -12.60
CA THR A 99 8.97 -6.36 -13.37
C THR A 99 7.82 -6.83 -14.28
N LYS A 100 7.98 -7.95 -14.99
CA LYS A 100 6.94 -8.56 -15.81
C LYS A 100 5.72 -8.97 -14.96
N ALA A 101 5.95 -9.55 -13.78
CA ALA A 101 4.87 -9.92 -12.86
C ALA A 101 4.11 -8.70 -12.31
N LEU A 102 4.82 -7.62 -11.96
CA LEU A 102 4.20 -6.37 -11.51
C LEU A 102 3.40 -5.69 -12.63
N ALA A 103 3.90 -5.69 -13.86
CA ALA A 103 3.18 -5.19 -15.02
C ALA A 103 1.89 -6.00 -15.27
N ALA A 104 1.93 -7.33 -15.18
CA ALA A 104 0.75 -8.17 -15.34
C ALA A 104 -0.34 -7.95 -14.27
N ARG A 105 0.03 -7.45 -13.08
CA ARG A 105 -0.91 -7.06 -12.01
C ARG A 105 -1.54 -5.68 -12.22
N LYS A 106 -1.08 -4.96 -13.23
CA LYS A 106 -1.47 -3.59 -13.55
C LYS A 106 -2.26 -3.53 -14.87
N VAL A 107 -2.94 -4.61 -15.26
CA VAL A 107 -3.75 -4.68 -16.48
C VAL A 107 -5.21 -4.92 -16.11
N CYS A 108 -6.04 -3.93 -16.38
CA CYS A 108 -7.50 -3.98 -16.29
C CYS A 108 -8.05 -4.76 -17.48
N ALA A 109 -9.09 -5.56 -17.25
CA ALA A 109 -9.79 -6.30 -18.30
C ALA A 109 -10.47 -5.38 -19.33
N GLU A 110 -10.86 -4.17 -18.93
CA GLU A 110 -11.59 -3.21 -19.76
C GLU A 110 -10.66 -2.17 -20.41
N CYS A 111 -9.97 -1.36 -19.58
CA CYS A 111 -9.16 -0.24 -20.07
C CYS A 111 -7.67 -0.55 -20.27
N GLY A 112 -7.20 -1.74 -19.87
CA GLY A 112 -5.82 -2.16 -20.09
C GLY A 112 -4.81 -1.73 -19.01
N PRO A 113 -3.53 -1.47 -19.38
CA PRO A 113 -2.48 -1.07 -18.46
C PRO A 113 -2.83 0.19 -17.69
N VAL A 114 -2.68 0.13 -16.38
CA VAL A 114 -2.96 1.21 -15.43
C VAL A 114 -1.83 1.33 -14.41
N ASP A 115 -1.66 2.48 -13.77
CA ASP A 115 -0.58 2.66 -12.80
C ASP A 115 -0.85 1.97 -11.45
N GLN A 116 -2.12 1.77 -11.12
CA GLN A 116 -2.61 1.11 -9.92
C GLN A 116 -2.65 -0.41 -10.05
N PHE A 117 -2.54 -1.11 -8.92
CA PHE A 117 -2.78 -2.56 -8.91
C PHE A 117 -4.25 -2.85 -9.14
N VAL A 118 -4.49 -3.76 -10.08
CA VAL A 118 -5.83 -4.22 -10.46
C VAL A 118 -6.31 -5.29 -9.49
N ARG A 119 -7.60 -5.23 -9.15
CA ARG A 119 -8.23 -6.18 -8.23
C ARG A 119 -8.24 -7.58 -8.86
N THR A 120 -7.97 -8.62 -8.07
CA THR A 120 -7.90 -9.98 -8.59
C THR A 120 -9.28 -10.60 -8.87
N THR A 121 -10.32 -10.19 -8.14
CA THR A 121 -11.66 -10.80 -8.19
C THR A 121 -12.38 -10.54 -9.50
N ASP A 122 -12.41 -9.29 -9.94
CA ASP A 122 -13.10 -8.81 -11.15
C ASP A 122 -12.12 -8.39 -12.26
N ARG A 123 -10.82 -8.31 -11.97
CA ARG A 123 -9.79 -7.88 -12.92
C ARG A 123 -10.03 -6.46 -13.45
N LEU A 124 -10.68 -5.61 -12.65
CA LEU A 124 -10.94 -4.21 -12.97
C LEU A 124 -10.06 -3.27 -12.15
N CYS A 125 -9.67 -2.14 -12.76
CA CYS A 125 -9.08 -1.03 -12.03
C CYS A 125 -10.13 -0.37 -11.12
N GLY A 126 -9.69 0.50 -10.21
CA GLY A 126 -10.58 1.19 -9.27
C GLY A 126 -11.70 1.96 -9.98
N ASP A 127 -11.40 2.62 -11.10
CA ASP A 127 -12.36 3.45 -11.83
C ASP A 127 -13.42 2.60 -12.55
N CYS A 128 -13.00 1.56 -13.28
CA CYS A 128 -13.93 0.64 -13.95
C CYS A 128 -14.80 -0.13 -12.95
N HIS A 129 -14.24 -0.49 -11.80
CA HIS A 129 -15.00 -1.10 -10.72
C HIS A 129 -16.05 -0.13 -10.16
N ALA A 130 -15.66 1.11 -9.86
CA ALA A 130 -16.56 2.14 -9.36
C ALA A 130 -17.67 2.51 -10.38
N ALA A 131 -17.35 2.45 -11.68
CA ALA A 131 -18.30 2.64 -12.77
C ALA A 131 -19.28 1.46 -12.97
N GLY A 132 -19.12 0.35 -12.23
CA GLY A 132 -20.01 -0.80 -12.33
C GLY A 132 -19.87 -1.58 -13.65
N VAL A 133 -18.69 -1.52 -14.27
CA VAL A 133 -18.41 -2.26 -15.51
C VAL A 133 -18.44 -3.76 -15.22
N THR A 134 -19.16 -4.52 -16.04
CA THR A 134 -19.07 -5.98 -16.02
C THR A 134 -17.81 -6.40 -16.80
N PRO A 135 -16.90 -7.19 -16.21
CA PRO A 135 -15.68 -7.63 -16.90
C PRO A 135 -16.01 -8.35 -18.20
N THR A 136 -15.26 -8.07 -19.27
CA THR A 136 -15.40 -8.77 -20.54
C THR A 136 -15.19 -10.29 -20.34
N GLU A 137 -16.03 -11.11 -20.97
CA GLU A 137 -15.85 -12.56 -21.03
C GLU A 137 -14.50 -12.87 -21.70
N GLY A 138 -13.48 -13.22 -20.90
CA GLY A 138 -12.08 -13.35 -21.35
C GLY A 138 -11.06 -12.55 -20.52
N GLY A 139 -11.51 -11.70 -19.60
CA GLY A 139 -10.62 -10.92 -18.72
C GLY A 139 -9.68 -10.02 -19.53
N THR A 140 -8.37 -10.07 -19.24
CA THR A 140 -7.37 -9.25 -19.97
C THR A 140 -7.11 -9.71 -21.40
N ALA A 141 -7.63 -10.87 -21.82
CA ALA A 141 -7.43 -11.37 -23.19
C ALA A 141 -8.20 -10.51 -24.21
N GLY A 142 -9.39 -10.02 -23.87
CA GLY A 142 -10.17 -9.13 -24.74
C GLY A 142 -9.38 -7.86 -25.09
N TRP A 143 -8.83 -7.20 -24.06
CA TRP A 143 -7.99 -6.01 -24.24
C TRP A 143 -6.73 -6.29 -25.09
N ARG A 144 -6.03 -7.40 -24.86
CA ARG A 144 -4.82 -7.76 -25.63
C ARG A 144 -5.09 -8.02 -27.10
N THR A 145 -6.20 -8.68 -27.42
CA THR A 145 -6.61 -8.96 -28.80
C THR A 145 -7.01 -7.69 -29.56
N VAL A 146 -7.74 -6.77 -28.91
CA VAL A 146 -8.15 -5.49 -29.52
C VAL A 146 -6.94 -4.61 -29.85
N HIS A 147 -5.92 -4.61 -29.01
CA HIS A 147 -4.74 -3.77 -29.19
C HIS A 147 -3.56 -4.47 -29.87
N ALA A 148 -3.78 -5.63 -30.50
CA ALA A 148 -2.76 -6.40 -31.23
C ALA A 148 -1.45 -6.55 -30.42
N TRP A 149 -1.56 -6.81 -29.12
CA TRP A 149 -0.39 -7.07 -28.28
C TRP A 149 0.24 -8.38 -28.74
N GLN A 150 1.31 -8.29 -29.52
CA GLN A 150 2.06 -9.44 -30.00
C GLN A 150 2.84 -10.03 -28.83
N ASP A 151 2.47 -11.24 -28.41
CA ASP A 151 3.42 -12.13 -27.75
C ASP A 151 4.38 -12.59 -28.85
N GLU A 152 5.57 -11.99 -28.93
CA GLU A 152 6.62 -12.49 -29.82
C GLU A 152 7.10 -13.87 -29.36
N ALA A 153 6.36 -14.91 -29.76
CA ALA A 153 6.80 -16.31 -29.84
C ALA A 153 5.69 -17.20 -30.43
N ALA A 154 5.67 -17.44 -31.75
CA ALA A 154 5.07 -18.65 -32.32
C ALA A 154 5.51 -18.90 -33.78
N ASP A 155 5.82 -20.16 -34.09
CA ASP A 155 6.23 -20.72 -35.39
C ASP A 155 5.13 -20.66 -36.50
N ASP A 156 5.61 -20.74 -37.75
CA ASP A 156 5.02 -20.37 -39.05
C ASP A 156 3.71 -21.10 -39.46
N ASP A 157 3.51 -22.38 -39.12
CA ASP A 157 2.36 -23.17 -39.66
C ASP A 157 1.00 -22.91 -38.97
N THR A 158 0.96 -22.16 -37.87
CA THR A 158 -0.29 -21.82 -37.14
C THR A 158 -1.02 -20.63 -37.77
N GLU A 159 -0.36 -19.91 -38.68
CA GLU A 159 -0.74 -18.55 -39.08
C GLU A 159 -2.00 -18.47 -39.97
N HIS A 160 -2.29 -19.51 -40.78
CA HIS A 160 -3.39 -19.42 -41.75
C HIS A 160 -4.78 -19.61 -41.12
N ASN A 161 -4.94 -20.60 -40.24
CA ASN A 161 -6.23 -20.87 -39.56
C ASN A 161 -6.53 -19.84 -38.46
N ALA A 162 -5.50 -19.25 -37.84
CA ALA A 162 -5.67 -18.21 -36.83
C ALA A 162 -6.24 -16.91 -37.40
N ARG A 163 -5.94 -16.56 -38.67
CA ARG A 163 -6.42 -15.31 -39.30
C ARG A 163 -7.93 -15.27 -39.52
N THR A 164 -8.54 -16.41 -39.89
CA THR A 164 -9.99 -16.50 -40.08
C THR A 164 -10.76 -16.43 -38.76
N ASP A 165 -10.25 -17.08 -37.72
CA ASP A 165 -10.86 -17.05 -36.38
C ASP A 165 -10.65 -15.69 -35.69
N ALA A 166 -9.51 -15.05 -35.90
CA ALA A 166 -9.23 -13.69 -35.44
C ALA A 166 -10.14 -12.66 -36.11
N SER A 167 -10.44 -12.81 -37.42
CA SER A 167 -11.37 -11.91 -38.13
C SER A 167 -12.81 -12.04 -37.62
N ALA A 168 -13.25 -13.25 -37.30
CA ALA A 168 -14.55 -13.48 -36.67
C ALA A 168 -14.61 -12.97 -35.23
N ALA A 169 -13.53 -13.12 -34.45
CA ALA A 169 -13.42 -12.58 -33.09
C ALA A 169 -13.41 -11.04 -33.08
N ALA A 170 -12.70 -10.40 -34.01
CA ALA A 170 -12.65 -8.95 -34.16
C ALA A 170 -14.04 -8.35 -34.45
N LYS A 171 -14.83 -9.00 -35.31
CA LYS A 171 -16.22 -8.59 -35.59
C LYS A 171 -17.13 -8.67 -34.35
N ARG A 172 -16.98 -9.72 -33.53
CA ARG A 172 -17.74 -9.85 -32.27
C ARG A 172 -17.32 -8.81 -31.22
N ALA A 173 -16.03 -8.50 -31.14
CA ALA A 173 -15.50 -7.48 -30.25
C ALA A 173 -15.98 -6.07 -30.64
N ALA A 174 -15.98 -5.74 -31.92
CA ALA A 174 -16.53 -4.47 -32.42
C ALA A 174 -18.00 -4.30 -32.04
N ALA A 175 -18.82 -5.35 -32.21
CA ALA A 175 -20.23 -5.33 -31.81
C ALA A 175 -20.44 -5.27 -30.28
N ALA A 176 -19.48 -5.69 -29.47
CA ALA A 176 -19.52 -5.52 -28.01
C ALA A 176 -19.20 -4.07 -27.61
N LEU A 177 -18.20 -3.47 -28.25
CA LEU A 177 -17.81 -2.07 -28.02
C LEU A 177 -18.94 -1.09 -28.36
N THR A 178 -19.65 -1.32 -29.46
CA THR A 178 -20.84 -0.51 -29.80
C THR A 178 -21.92 -0.62 -28.72
N ARG A 179 -22.18 -1.83 -28.20
CA ARG A 179 -23.17 -2.01 -27.11
C ARG A 179 -22.75 -1.34 -25.80
N THR A 180 -21.44 -1.29 -25.51
CA THR A 180 -20.94 -0.59 -24.33
C THR A 180 -21.02 0.92 -24.50
N THR A 181 -20.69 1.47 -25.68
CA THR A 181 -20.85 2.91 -25.94
C THR A 181 -22.32 3.31 -25.83
N ASP A 182 -23.24 2.52 -26.38
CA ASP A 182 -24.68 2.80 -26.30
C ASP A 182 -25.20 2.77 -24.86
N ARG A 183 -24.65 1.90 -24.01
CA ARG A 183 -25.03 1.82 -22.58
C ARG A 183 -24.45 2.98 -21.77
N LEU A 184 -23.21 3.39 -22.06
CA LEU A 184 -22.58 4.53 -21.40
C LEU A 184 -23.25 5.84 -21.81
N ASP A 185 -23.72 5.96 -23.05
CA ASP A 185 -24.46 7.13 -23.56
C ASP A 185 -25.98 7.08 -23.26
N SER A 186 -26.40 6.12 -22.43
CA SER A 186 -27.78 5.99 -21.98
C SER A 186 -28.25 7.25 -21.25
N PRO A 187 -29.51 7.69 -21.44
CA PRO A 187 -30.07 8.86 -20.78
C PRO A 187 -29.89 8.82 -19.26
N ARG A 188 -30.03 7.64 -18.66
CA ARG A 188 -29.88 7.44 -17.21
C ARG A 188 -28.45 7.72 -16.74
N THR A 189 -27.45 7.31 -17.52
CA THR A 189 -26.03 7.54 -17.21
C THR A 189 -25.70 9.04 -17.33
N ARG A 190 -26.22 9.71 -18.37
CA ARG A 190 -26.09 11.16 -18.54
C ARG A 190 -26.71 11.96 -17.38
N THR A 191 -27.88 11.55 -16.90
CA THR A 191 -28.50 12.20 -15.72
C THR A 191 -27.67 12.04 -14.45
N HIS A 192 -27.12 10.84 -14.21
CA HIS A 192 -26.24 10.61 -13.05
C HIS A 192 -24.93 11.40 -13.14
N GLN A 193 -24.33 11.49 -14.34
CA GLN A 193 -23.14 12.30 -14.58
C GLN A 193 -23.42 13.78 -14.27
N THR A 194 -24.53 14.31 -14.78
CA THR A 194 -24.94 15.71 -14.57
C THR A 194 -25.15 16.02 -13.09
N ALA A 195 -25.86 15.17 -12.36
CA ALA A 195 -26.10 15.35 -10.92
C ALA A 195 -24.80 15.36 -10.11
N ARG A 196 -23.83 14.53 -10.50
CA ARG A 196 -22.51 14.46 -9.86
C ARG A 196 -21.67 15.70 -10.17
N ASP A 197 -21.71 16.21 -11.40
CA ASP A 197 -21.00 17.43 -11.80
C ASP A 197 -21.59 18.67 -11.09
N GLU A 198 -22.91 18.71 -10.89
CA GLU A 198 -23.59 19.73 -10.08
C GLU A 198 -23.19 19.68 -8.61
N GLU A 199 -23.10 18.47 -8.02
CA GLU A 199 -22.62 18.28 -6.64
C GLU A 199 -21.16 18.71 -6.48
N LEU A 200 -20.30 18.38 -7.44
CA LEU A 200 -18.89 18.78 -7.44
C LEU A 200 -18.75 20.31 -7.50
N THR A 201 -19.57 20.96 -8.34
CA THR A 201 -19.61 22.42 -8.48
C THR A 201 -20.02 23.08 -7.16
N ARG A 202 -20.99 22.49 -6.44
CA ARG A 202 -21.41 22.98 -5.12
C ARG A 202 -20.27 22.90 -4.10
N TRP A 203 -19.58 21.76 -4.02
CA TRP A 203 -18.45 21.61 -3.10
C TRP A 203 -17.32 22.58 -3.39
N HIS A 204 -17.02 22.85 -4.66
CA HIS A 204 -16.02 23.83 -5.01
C HIS A 204 -16.41 25.26 -4.60
N ALA A 205 -17.70 25.62 -4.70
CA ALA A 205 -18.19 26.90 -4.20
C ALA A 205 -18.09 26.97 -2.67
N ASP A 206 -18.48 25.91 -1.96
CA ASP A 206 -18.40 25.86 -0.50
C ASP A 206 -16.93 25.99 -0.01
N ASP A 207 -15.99 25.29 -0.66
CA ASP A 207 -14.56 25.37 -0.33
C ASP A 207 -13.99 26.78 -0.59
N GLU A 208 -14.40 27.42 -1.68
CA GLU A 208 -13.99 28.81 -1.96
C GLU A 208 -14.57 29.79 -0.93
N THR A 209 -15.83 29.63 -0.52
CA THR A 209 -16.41 30.46 0.55
C THR A 209 -15.68 30.27 1.89
N ALA A 210 -15.30 29.04 2.22
CA ALA A 210 -14.53 28.74 3.43
C ALA A 210 -13.13 29.39 3.41
N ARG A 211 -12.46 29.40 2.25
CA ARG A 211 -11.18 30.10 2.07
C ARG A 211 -11.32 31.61 2.25
N ILE A 212 -12.35 32.21 1.65
CA ILE A 212 -12.60 33.66 1.77
C ILE A 212 -12.91 34.03 3.22
N ALA A 213 -13.77 33.27 3.91
CA ALA A 213 -14.10 33.51 5.31
C ALA A 213 -12.85 33.41 6.21
N THR A 214 -12.01 32.40 5.99
CA THR A 214 -10.74 32.24 6.71
C THR A 214 -9.79 33.42 6.47
N ALA A 215 -9.72 33.93 5.24
CA ALA A 215 -8.91 35.10 4.91
C ALA A 215 -9.44 36.40 5.56
N GLN A 216 -10.76 36.56 5.68
CA GLN A 216 -11.40 37.69 6.35
C GLN A 216 -11.12 37.68 7.85
N THR A 217 -11.32 36.54 8.53
CA THR A 217 -11.01 36.38 9.96
C THR A 217 -9.53 36.68 10.24
N ASN A 218 -8.62 36.14 9.42
CA ASN A 218 -7.19 36.45 9.56
C ASN A 218 -6.88 37.94 9.34
N SER A 219 -7.65 38.64 8.49
CA SER A 219 -7.47 40.08 8.27
C SER A 219 -8.04 40.92 9.43
N GLU A 220 -9.13 40.49 10.06
CA GLU A 220 -9.73 41.11 11.24
C GLU A 220 -8.80 40.95 12.46
N ASP A 221 -8.24 39.75 12.66
CA ASP A 221 -7.25 39.48 13.71
C ASP A 221 -5.99 40.35 13.57
N LEU A 222 -5.53 40.59 12.34
CA LEU A 222 -4.40 41.49 12.04
C LEU A 222 -4.75 42.97 12.25
N ASN A 223 -6.01 43.37 12.05
CA ASN A 223 -6.45 44.74 12.24
C ASN A 223 -6.71 45.06 13.73
N ASP A 224 -7.14 44.07 14.52
CA ASP A 224 -7.30 44.19 15.98
C ASP A 224 -5.95 44.27 16.71
N THR A 225 -4.92 43.56 16.21
CA THR A 225 -3.55 43.72 16.74
C THR A 225 -2.96 45.10 16.44
N SER A 226 -3.33 45.74 15.33
CA SER A 226 -2.87 47.07 14.90
C SER A 226 -3.40 48.25 15.75
N TRP A 227 -4.53 48.09 16.45
CA TRP A 227 -5.10 49.15 17.31
C TRP A 227 -4.59 49.15 18.77
N SER A 228 -3.96 48.06 19.23
CA SER A 228 -3.49 47.93 20.61
C SER A 228 -2.12 48.59 20.90
N GLU A 229 -1.38 49.02 19.88
CA GLU A 229 -0.05 49.66 20.03
C GLU A 229 -0.04 51.21 20.04
N ARG A 230 -1.21 51.88 20.01
CA ARG A 230 -1.29 53.37 20.00
C ARG A 230 -1.78 54.03 21.30
N GLY A 231 -1.58 53.40 22.46
CA GLY A 231 -2.11 53.91 23.72
C GLY A 231 -1.29 53.59 24.97
N VAL A 232 0.00 53.92 24.99
CA VAL A 232 0.74 54.11 26.26
C VAL A 232 1.67 55.30 26.10
N ALA A 233 1.25 56.45 26.65
CA ALA A 233 2.05 57.64 26.90
C ALA A 233 2.05 57.92 28.41
#